data_AF-A0A428QC82-F1
#
_entry.id   AF-A0A428QC82-F1
#
_cell.length_a   1.000
_cell.length_b   1.000
_cell.length_c   1.000
_cell.angle_alpha   90.00
_cell.angle_beta   90.00
_cell.angle_gamma   90.00
#
_symmetry.space_group_name_H-M   'P 1'
#
loop_
_entity.id
_entity.type
_entity.pdbx_description
1 polymer ?
#
loop_
_entity_poly.entity_id
_entity_poly.type
_entity_poly.pdbx_seq_one_letter_code
_entity_poly.pdbx_strand_id
1 'polypeptide(L)'
;MPTPTRHYWGVPMDYNSHWYSCWPANSAAIEPRPSDRFEGYIDAAFARGLSWHLDIACSRRSGFPSWSWSGWIGPFAEDGWGDDVGLCRNSEVKIWLQRANGEHERLSEPVVANINNLGPTYTGYAPILRLEAWAIEINLTYLADGLSDVITPYFTRNPDPRYFVSIEAPEAPWFGGINGTWRWPVVLSMPVEEGDELHGELCRETFICVLLSKAEGFGLVVRKLAQGIMERIGYISIRWSHFDSEGPFDVVECFQIFSFDDVFDVFPKARRTILLR
;
A
#
# COMPACT_ATOMS: atom_id res chain seq x y z
N MET A 1 17.47 -10.80 3.94
CA MET A 1 16.27 -10.22 4.58
C MET A 1 15.36 -11.32 5.05
N PRO A 2 14.54 -11.07 6.08
CA PRO A 2 13.50 -11.99 6.49
C PRO A 2 12.54 -12.32 5.35
N THR A 3 12.40 -13.60 5.02
CA THR A 3 11.30 -14.09 4.19
C THR A 3 10.24 -14.68 5.11
N PRO A 4 8.95 -14.33 4.93
CA PRO A 4 7.87 -14.97 5.67
C PRO A 4 7.88 -16.47 5.39
N THR A 5 7.68 -17.29 6.42
CA THR A 5 7.69 -18.76 6.29
C THR A 5 6.50 -19.28 5.48
N ARG A 6 5.40 -18.52 5.44
CA ARG A 6 4.20 -18.77 4.64
C ARG A 6 3.89 -17.56 3.78
N HIS A 7 4.07 -17.69 2.46
CA HIS A 7 3.86 -16.59 1.52
C HIS A 7 3.28 -17.06 0.18
N TYR A 8 2.49 -16.21 -0.46
CA TYR A 8 2.08 -16.36 -1.86
C TYR A 8 2.87 -15.41 -2.73
N TRP A 9 3.72 -15.92 -3.64
CA TRP A 9 4.57 -15.05 -4.47
C TRP A 9 5.26 -13.98 -3.61
N GLY A 10 5.83 -14.37 -2.47
CA GLY A 10 6.44 -13.44 -1.53
C GLY A 10 5.48 -12.69 -0.59
N VAL A 11 4.21 -12.49 -0.93
CA VAL A 11 3.27 -11.79 -0.04
C VAL A 11 2.97 -12.65 1.20
N PRO A 12 3.23 -12.18 2.43
CA PRO A 12 2.90 -12.90 3.65
C PRO A 12 1.41 -13.22 3.71
N MET A 13 1.07 -14.45 4.08
CA MET A 13 -0.32 -14.91 4.19
C MET A 13 -0.86 -14.88 5.61
N ASP A 14 0.01 -14.74 6.61
CA ASP A 14 -0.33 -14.75 8.03
C ASP A 14 0.21 -13.50 8.68
N TYR A 15 -0.38 -13.07 9.80
CA TYR A 15 0.08 -11.94 10.61
C TYR A 15 0.66 -12.39 11.94
N ASN A 16 1.86 -11.89 12.26
CA ASN A 16 2.42 -12.02 13.60
C ASN A 16 2.37 -10.67 14.32
N SER A 17 1.45 -10.54 15.27
CA SER A 17 1.22 -9.34 16.07
C SER A 17 2.31 -9.07 17.12
N HIS A 18 3.31 -9.96 17.28
CA HIS A 18 4.31 -9.85 18.32
C HIS A 18 5.55 -9.01 17.96
N TRP A 19 5.64 -8.47 16.74
CA TRP A 19 6.83 -7.75 16.30
C TRP A 19 6.51 -6.37 15.72
N TYR A 20 7.22 -5.36 16.24
CA TYR A 20 7.00 -3.94 16.01
C TYR A 20 7.38 -3.41 14.62
N SER A 21 7.96 -4.22 13.73
CA SER A 21 8.40 -3.71 12.41
C SER A 21 8.95 -4.78 11.44
N CYS A 22 9.27 -5.99 11.92
CA CYS A 22 9.92 -6.99 11.08
C CYS A 22 9.22 -8.36 11.18
N TRP A 23 8.88 -8.95 10.04
CA TRP A 23 8.76 -10.41 9.99
C TRP A 23 10.13 -10.96 10.38
N PRO A 24 10.25 -11.84 11.39
CA PRO A 24 11.56 -12.37 11.73
C PRO A 24 12.07 -13.28 10.61
N ALA A 25 13.35 -13.18 10.28
CA ALA A 25 13.95 -14.08 9.30
C ALA A 25 13.94 -15.50 9.87
N ASN A 26 13.43 -16.47 9.12
CA ASN A 26 13.51 -17.88 9.46
C ASN A 26 12.84 -18.26 10.82
N SER A 27 11.93 -17.43 11.35
CA SER A 27 11.12 -17.86 12.48
C SER A 27 10.12 -18.91 12.02
N ALA A 28 9.97 -20.00 12.76
CA ALA A 28 8.86 -20.94 12.57
C ALA A 28 7.54 -20.16 12.46
N ALA A 29 6.59 -20.67 11.66
CA ALA A 29 5.25 -20.10 11.61
C ALA A 29 4.71 -20.06 13.04
N ILE A 30 4.60 -18.85 13.61
CA ILE A 30 4.03 -18.68 14.94
C ILE A 30 2.53 -18.74 14.74
N GLU A 31 1.87 -19.72 15.34
CA GLU A 31 0.42 -19.82 15.26
C GLU A 31 -0.19 -18.54 15.86
N PRO A 32 -1.03 -17.82 15.10
CA PRO A 32 -1.73 -16.67 15.64
C PRO A 32 -2.57 -17.14 16.83
N ARG A 33 -2.61 -16.33 17.90
CA ARG A 33 -3.42 -16.65 19.07
C ARG A 33 -4.87 -16.88 18.61
N PRO A 34 -5.58 -17.92 19.08
CA PRO A 34 -6.96 -18.16 18.69
C PRO A 34 -7.88 -16.96 18.88
N SER A 35 -7.59 -16.11 19.88
CA SER A 35 -8.29 -14.84 20.16
C SER A 35 -8.14 -13.77 19.07
N ASP A 36 -7.10 -13.89 18.24
CA ASP A 36 -6.76 -12.91 17.20
C ASP A 36 -7.37 -13.32 15.84
N ARG A 37 -7.95 -14.53 15.76
CA ARG A 37 -8.67 -15.00 14.57
C ARG A 37 -10.09 -14.45 14.58
N PHE A 38 -10.40 -13.64 13.59
CA PHE A 38 -11.73 -13.13 13.28
C PHE A 38 -12.12 -13.52 11.86
N GLU A 39 -13.40 -13.40 11.50
CA GLU A 39 -13.86 -13.62 10.14
C GLU A 39 -13.18 -12.63 9.18
N GLY A 40 -12.49 -13.14 8.15
CA GLY A 40 -11.69 -12.30 7.23
C GLY A 40 -10.25 -12.04 7.68
N TYR A 41 -9.77 -12.70 8.75
CA TYR A 41 -8.37 -12.60 9.20
C TYR A 41 -7.34 -12.81 8.09
N ILE A 42 -7.54 -13.84 7.25
CA ILE A 42 -6.59 -14.16 6.16
C ILE A 42 -6.55 -13.04 5.11
N ASP A 43 -7.70 -12.43 4.80
CA ASP A 43 -7.74 -11.29 3.90
C ASP A 43 -7.03 -10.08 4.47
N ALA A 44 -7.25 -9.80 5.75
CA ALA A 44 -6.58 -8.72 6.43
C ALA A 44 -5.06 -8.92 6.49
N ALA A 45 -4.61 -10.13 6.83
CA ALA A 45 -3.20 -10.49 6.86
C ALA A 45 -2.55 -10.34 5.48
N PHE A 46 -3.21 -10.84 4.44
CA PHE A 46 -2.71 -10.74 3.07
C PHE A 46 -2.77 -9.30 2.53
N ALA A 47 -3.82 -8.54 2.83
CA ALA A 47 -3.94 -7.12 2.47
C ALA A 47 -2.83 -6.30 3.15
N ARG A 48 -2.51 -6.58 4.42
CA ARG A 48 -1.30 -6.03 5.05
C ARG A 48 -0.04 -6.50 4.33
N GLY A 49 0.06 -7.76 3.98
CA GLY A 49 1.17 -8.26 3.15
C GLY A 49 1.33 -7.45 1.85
N LEU A 50 0.24 -6.99 1.23
CA LEU A 50 0.30 -6.15 0.02
C LEU A 50 0.79 -4.72 0.27
N SER A 51 0.81 -4.23 1.50
CA SER A 51 1.29 -2.88 1.87
C SER A 51 2.81 -2.73 1.81
N TRP A 52 3.51 -3.78 1.37
CA TRP A 52 4.95 -3.77 1.26
C TRP A 52 5.47 -2.54 0.48
N HIS A 53 6.65 -1.99 0.76
CA HIS A 53 7.31 -1.00 -0.10
C HIS A 53 8.84 -1.17 -0.08
N LEU A 54 9.47 -0.63 -1.12
CA LEU A 54 10.93 -0.65 -1.26
C LEU A 54 11.52 0.60 -0.62
N ASP A 55 12.77 0.50 -0.20
CA ASP A 55 13.53 1.64 0.33
C ASP A 55 13.79 2.69 -0.77
N ILE A 56 13.98 2.21 -1.99
CA ILE A 56 14.14 3.02 -3.19
C ILE A 56 13.32 2.44 -4.33
N ALA A 57 12.94 3.30 -5.27
CA ALA A 57 12.27 2.88 -6.49
C ALA A 57 13.18 1.98 -7.34
N CYS A 58 12.65 0.85 -7.83
CA CYS A 58 13.47 -0.21 -8.41
C CYS A 58 12.92 -0.81 -9.69
N SER A 59 13.77 -1.53 -10.41
CA SER A 59 13.37 -2.26 -11.61
C SER A 59 12.50 -3.48 -11.27
N ARG A 60 11.48 -3.71 -12.11
CA ARG A 60 10.60 -4.88 -12.04
C ARG A 60 11.25 -6.09 -12.74
N ARG A 61 11.12 -7.28 -12.14
CA ARG A 61 11.48 -8.55 -12.77
C ARG A 61 10.48 -8.91 -13.85
N SER A 62 10.98 -9.25 -15.03
CA SER A 62 10.14 -9.68 -16.15
C SER A 62 9.35 -10.93 -15.81
N GLY A 63 8.06 -10.94 -16.16
CA GLY A 63 7.16 -12.08 -15.93
C GLY A 63 6.57 -12.20 -14.51
N PHE A 64 7.07 -11.44 -13.54
CA PHE A 64 6.56 -11.46 -12.16
C PHE A 64 5.41 -10.48 -11.93
N PRO A 65 4.52 -10.77 -10.98
CA PRO A 65 3.43 -9.87 -10.63
C PRO A 65 3.92 -8.56 -9.99
N SER A 66 3.31 -7.43 -10.31
CA SER A 66 3.69 -6.11 -9.76
C SER A 66 3.28 -5.94 -8.29
N TRP A 67 2.24 -6.65 -7.86
CA TRP A 67 1.75 -6.64 -6.48
C TRP A 67 2.57 -7.48 -5.52
N SER A 68 3.50 -8.27 -6.06
CA SER A 68 4.40 -9.13 -5.29
C SER A 68 5.73 -8.43 -5.12
N TRP A 69 6.26 -8.40 -3.89
CA TRP A 69 7.62 -7.87 -3.66
C TRP A 69 8.69 -8.68 -4.41
N SER A 70 8.47 -9.99 -4.62
CA SER A 70 9.44 -10.84 -5.32
C SER A 70 9.51 -10.48 -6.81
N GLY A 71 8.54 -9.72 -7.32
CA GLY A 71 8.57 -9.11 -8.64
C GLY A 71 9.50 -7.91 -8.78
N TRP A 72 10.25 -7.50 -7.76
CA TRP A 72 11.11 -6.32 -7.81
C TRP A 72 12.59 -6.66 -7.50
N ILE A 73 13.49 -5.79 -7.98
CA ILE A 73 14.94 -5.90 -7.79
C ILE A 73 15.39 -4.72 -6.92
N GLY A 74 15.20 -4.83 -5.61
CA GLY A 74 15.47 -3.74 -4.69
C GLY A 74 15.55 -4.16 -3.23
N PRO A 75 16.19 -3.33 -2.39
CA PRO A 75 16.09 -3.46 -0.94
C PRO A 75 14.66 -3.14 -0.49
N PHE A 76 14.19 -3.94 0.46
CA PHE A 76 12.94 -3.70 1.16
C PHE A 76 13.18 -2.59 2.17
N ALA A 77 12.22 -1.70 2.38
CA ALA A 77 12.32 -0.69 3.43
C ALA A 77 12.34 -1.37 4.80
N GLU A 78 13.02 -0.79 5.80
CA GLU A 78 13.13 -1.37 7.15
C GLU A 78 11.75 -1.66 7.78
N ASP A 79 10.80 -0.74 7.58
CA ASP A 79 9.39 -0.86 7.98
C ASP A 79 8.49 -1.17 6.77
N GLY A 80 9.05 -1.86 5.77
CA GLY A 80 8.44 -1.97 4.46
C GLY A 80 7.06 -2.62 4.48
N TRP A 81 6.69 -3.38 5.51
CA TRP A 81 5.38 -4.04 5.68
C TRP A 81 4.33 -3.18 6.40
N GLY A 82 4.58 -1.88 6.56
CA GLY A 82 3.70 -0.91 7.20
C GLY A 82 3.98 -0.74 8.70
N ASP A 83 3.84 0.50 9.17
CA ASP A 83 4.38 1.00 10.44
C ASP A 83 3.59 0.64 11.70
N ASP A 84 2.40 0.02 11.63
CA ASP A 84 1.54 -0.08 12.83
C ASP A 84 1.25 -1.49 13.35
N VAL A 85 1.28 -1.59 14.67
CA VAL A 85 1.12 -2.78 15.52
C VAL A 85 -0.35 -3.16 15.70
N GLY A 86 -1.26 -2.44 15.03
CA GLY A 86 -2.68 -2.68 15.06
C GLY A 86 -3.02 -4.08 14.56
N LEU A 87 -3.90 -4.78 15.28
CA LEU A 87 -4.58 -5.93 14.70
C LEU A 87 -5.31 -5.40 13.46
N CYS A 88 -5.04 -5.94 12.28
CA CYS A 88 -5.73 -5.61 11.02
C CYS A 88 -7.22 -6.03 11.06
N ARG A 89 -7.95 -5.62 12.09
CA ARG A 89 -9.37 -5.87 12.22
C ARG A 89 -10.05 -5.05 11.14
N ASN A 90 -10.93 -5.72 10.39
CA ASN A 90 -11.80 -5.06 9.42
C ASN A 90 -11.08 -4.42 8.21
N SER A 91 -10.22 -5.17 7.51
CA SER A 91 -9.69 -4.68 6.22
C SER A 91 -10.81 -4.37 5.21
N GLU A 92 -11.99 -4.98 5.39
CA GLU A 92 -13.08 -5.01 4.41
C GLU A 92 -12.61 -5.46 3.01
N VAL A 93 -11.38 -5.95 2.86
CA VAL A 93 -10.83 -6.43 1.61
C VAL A 93 -11.21 -7.89 1.46
N LYS A 94 -11.54 -8.27 0.23
CA LYS A 94 -11.66 -9.67 -0.15
C LYS A 94 -10.69 -9.96 -1.27
N ILE A 95 -9.82 -10.94 -1.07
CA ILE A 95 -8.86 -11.45 -2.06
C ILE A 95 -9.31 -12.81 -2.63
N TRP A 96 -9.20 -12.94 -3.95
CA TRP A 96 -9.30 -14.21 -4.65
C TRP A 96 -8.04 -14.44 -5.48
N LEU A 97 -7.62 -15.69 -5.53
CA LEU A 97 -6.54 -16.16 -6.38
C LEU A 97 -7.14 -16.68 -7.69
N GLN A 98 -6.58 -16.29 -8.82
CA GLN A 98 -6.99 -16.83 -10.10
C GLN A 98 -6.31 -18.18 -10.34
N ARG A 99 -7.09 -19.25 -10.57
CA ARG A 99 -6.60 -20.56 -11.01
C ARG A 99 -6.12 -20.51 -12.45
N ALA A 100 -5.29 -21.47 -12.86
CA ALA A 100 -4.81 -21.58 -14.24
C ALA A 100 -5.93 -21.73 -15.30
N ASN A 101 -7.10 -22.25 -14.90
CA ASN A 101 -8.29 -22.34 -15.75
C ASN A 101 -9.11 -21.02 -15.84
N GLY A 102 -8.66 -19.96 -15.18
CA GLY A 102 -9.32 -18.64 -15.14
C GLY A 102 -10.35 -18.46 -14.02
N GLU A 103 -10.72 -19.53 -13.31
CA GLU A 103 -11.64 -19.45 -12.17
C GLU A 103 -11.00 -18.73 -10.99
N HIS A 104 -11.82 -18.14 -10.12
CA HIS A 104 -11.36 -17.43 -8.95
C HIS A 104 -11.70 -18.21 -7.68
N GLU A 105 -10.69 -18.46 -6.84
CA GLU A 105 -10.86 -19.12 -5.55
C GLU A 105 -10.63 -18.12 -4.42
N ARG A 106 -11.56 -18.08 -3.47
CA ARG A 106 -11.50 -17.19 -2.31
C ARG A 106 -10.30 -17.56 -1.44
N LEU A 107 -9.45 -16.58 -1.13
CA LEU A 107 -8.38 -16.78 -0.17
C LEU A 107 -8.99 -17.14 1.19
N SER A 108 -8.53 -18.26 1.75
CA SER A 108 -9.05 -18.84 2.99
C SER A 108 -7.99 -19.74 3.62
N GLU A 109 -8.17 -20.12 4.89
CA GLU A 109 -7.24 -21.01 5.60
C GLU A 109 -6.97 -22.32 4.83
N PRO A 110 -7.98 -23.05 4.28
CA PRO A 110 -7.72 -24.26 3.51
C PRO A 110 -6.89 -24.01 2.25
N VAL A 111 -7.11 -22.88 1.57
CA VAL A 111 -6.35 -22.49 0.38
C VAL A 111 -4.90 -22.17 0.73
N VAL A 112 -4.69 -21.41 1.82
CA VAL A 112 -3.35 -21.11 2.35
C VAL A 112 -2.61 -22.39 2.73
N ALA A 113 -3.27 -23.30 3.45
CA ALA A 113 -2.70 -24.60 3.82
C ALA A 113 -2.33 -25.43 2.57
N ASN A 114 -3.20 -25.46 1.55
CA ASN A 114 -2.94 -26.15 0.30
C ASN A 114 -1.71 -25.56 -0.43
N ILE A 115 -1.61 -24.24 -0.54
CA ILE A 115 -0.46 -23.56 -1.18
C ILE A 115 0.84 -23.91 -0.47
N ASN A 116 0.85 -23.89 0.87
CA ASN A 116 2.04 -24.24 1.66
C ASN A 116 2.47 -25.70 1.46
N ASN A 117 1.54 -26.62 1.20
CA ASN A 117 1.83 -28.03 1.00
C ASN A 117 2.36 -28.36 -0.41
N LEU A 118 2.08 -27.52 -1.42
CA LEU A 118 2.44 -27.77 -2.82
C LEU A 118 3.92 -27.46 -3.15
N GLY A 119 4.66 -26.83 -2.23
CA GLY A 119 6.05 -26.46 -2.46
C GLY A 119 6.22 -25.37 -3.55
N PRO A 120 7.47 -25.09 -3.97
CA PRO A 120 7.79 -23.94 -4.83
C PRO A 120 7.41 -24.13 -6.31
N THR A 121 6.99 -25.32 -6.72
CA THR A 121 7.06 -25.73 -8.14
C THR A 121 5.78 -25.51 -8.94
N TYR A 122 4.59 -25.59 -8.32
CA TYR A 122 3.33 -25.24 -9.00
C TYR A 122 2.16 -25.12 -8.02
N THR A 123 1.64 -23.92 -7.83
CA THR A 123 0.48 -23.70 -6.95
C THR A 123 -0.86 -23.90 -7.68
N GLY A 124 -0.87 -24.03 -9.01
CA GLY A 124 -2.09 -24.09 -9.81
C GLY A 124 -2.79 -22.73 -10.03
N TYR A 125 -2.15 -21.63 -9.61
CA TYR A 125 -2.69 -20.28 -9.73
C TYR A 125 -1.86 -19.41 -10.68
N ALA A 126 -2.56 -18.55 -11.40
CA ALA A 126 -1.99 -17.47 -12.18
C ALA A 126 -1.54 -16.31 -11.26
N PRO A 127 -0.56 -15.48 -11.68
CA PRO A 127 -0.09 -14.31 -10.93
C PRO A 127 -1.07 -13.13 -11.05
N ILE A 128 -2.37 -13.38 -10.91
CA ILE A 128 -3.43 -12.38 -10.96
C ILE A 128 -4.23 -12.48 -9.66
N LEU A 129 -4.31 -11.36 -8.95
CA LEU A 129 -5.17 -11.20 -7.78
C LEU A 129 -6.46 -10.51 -8.17
N ARG A 130 -7.59 -11.04 -7.73
CA ARG A 130 -8.83 -10.30 -7.71
C ARG A 130 -9.04 -9.73 -6.31
N LEU A 131 -9.17 -8.43 -6.23
CA LEU A 131 -9.45 -7.69 -5.00
C LEU A 131 -10.85 -7.11 -5.09
N GLU A 132 -11.65 -7.29 -4.05
CA GLU A 132 -12.84 -6.48 -3.79
C GLU A 132 -12.51 -5.59 -2.59
N ALA A 133 -12.44 -4.29 -2.83
CA ALA A 133 -11.98 -3.31 -1.86
C ALA A 133 -12.69 -1.97 -2.09
N TRP A 134 -12.58 -1.07 -1.13
CA TRP A 134 -12.84 0.34 -1.39
C TRP A 134 -11.74 0.90 -2.28
N ALA A 135 -12.12 1.77 -3.19
CA ALA A 135 -11.20 2.42 -4.09
C ALA A 135 -11.62 3.88 -4.27
N ILE A 136 -10.63 4.74 -4.39
CA ILE A 136 -10.79 6.15 -4.70
C ILE A 136 -10.07 6.47 -6.00
N GLU A 137 -10.55 7.47 -6.71
CA GLU A 137 -9.86 8.05 -7.85
C GLU A 137 -8.99 9.21 -7.34
N ILE A 138 -7.71 9.20 -7.71
CA ILE A 138 -6.72 10.17 -7.27
C ILE A 138 -5.97 10.76 -8.45
N ASN A 139 -5.65 12.04 -8.35
CA ASN A 139 -4.68 12.71 -9.20
C ASN A 139 -3.43 12.98 -8.35
N LEU A 140 -2.26 12.93 -8.99
CA LEU A 140 -1.01 13.19 -8.29
C LEU A 140 -0.54 14.62 -8.57
N THR A 141 -0.18 15.31 -7.50
CA THR A 141 0.54 16.57 -7.55
C THR A 141 2.03 16.26 -7.59
N TYR A 142 2.72 16.82 -8.59
CA TYR A 142 4.16 16.71 -8.71
C TYR A 142 4.84 18.00 -8.23
N LEU A 143 5.81 17.86 -7.32
CA LEU A 143 6.64 18.94 -6.78
C LEU A 143 8.10 18.66 -7.14
N ALA A 144 8.68 19.49 -8.03
CA ALA A 144 10.02 19.25 -8.59
C ALA A 144 11.12 19.31 -7.54
N ASP A 145 11.03 20.29 -6.64
CA ASP A 145 11.95 20.49 -5.52
C ASP A 145 11.52 19.71 -4.27
N GLY A 146 10.58 18.77 -4.43
CA GLY A 146 9.97 18.03 -3.34
C GLY A 146 9.30 18.97 -2.34
N LEU A 147 9.45 18.65 -1.07
CA LEU A 147 9.06 19.50 0.05
C LEU A 147 10.33 20.06 0.70
N SER A 148 10.93 21.07 0.05
CA SER A 148 12.27 21.62 0.38
C SER A 148 12.46 22.08 1.83
N ASP A 149 11.37 22.50 2.49
CA ASP A 149 11.41 23.15 3.81
C ASP A 149 10.70 22.34 4.90
N VAL A 150 10.38 21.08 4.62
CA VAL A 150 9.56 20.27 5.52
C VAL A 150 10.43 19.32 6.32
N ILE A 151 10.37 19.45 7.65
CA ILE A 151 10.94 18.45 8.57
C ILE A 151 10.14 17.17 8.40
N THR A 152 10.52 16.34 7.44
CA THR A 152 9.92 15.03 7.23
C THR A 152 10.11 14.24 8.53
N PRO A 153 9.04 13.76 9.17
CA PRO A 153 9.19 13.00 10.40
C PRO A 153 10.01 11.76 10.07
N TYR A 154 10.74 11.24 11.05
CA TYR A 154 11.61 10.06 10.93
C TYR A 154 10.98 8.82 10.24
N PHE A 155 9.66 8.81 10.02
CA PHE A 155 8.85 7.73 9.48
C PHE A 155 8.56 7.84 7.97
N THR A 156 8.78 8.98 7.31
CA THR A 156 8.69 9.09 5.84
C THR A 156 10.05 8.79 5.22
N ARG A 157 10.38 7.51 5.08
CA ARG A 157 11.69 7.05 4.59
C ARG A 157 11.89 7.14 3.07
N ASN A 158 10.96 7.74 2.32
CA ASN A 158 11.30 8.26 1.01
C ASN A 158 11.97 9.62 1.26
N PRO A 159 13.30 9.75 1.10
CA PRO A 159 14.02 10.95 1.54
C PRO A 159 13.65 12.20 0.73
N ASP A 160 13.01 12.04 -0.43
CA ASP A 160 12.58 13.14 -1.30
C ASP A 160 11.33 12.75 -2.12
N PRO A 161 10.13 12.68 -1.50
CA PRO A 161 8.92 12.38 -2.24
C PRO A 161 8.59 13.56 -3.17
N ARG A 162 8.41 13.27 -4.46
CA ARG A 162 8.02 14.27 -5.47
C ARG A 162 6.56 14.19 -5.89
N TYR A 163 5.89 13.10 -5.57
CA TYR A 163 4.51 12.86 -5.96
C TYR A 163 3.63 12.75 -4.72
N PHE A 164 2.52 13.48 -4.74
CA PHE A 164 1.61 13.59 -3.62
C PHE A 164 0.17 13.41 -4.07
N VAL A 165 -0.65 12.82 -3.21
CA VAL A 165 -2.10 13.05 -3.26
C VAL A 165 -2.38 14.34 -2.49
N SER A 166 -3.14 15.28 -3.06
CA SER A 166 -3.37 16.60 -2.45
C SER A 166 -4.86 16.91 -2.28
N ILE A 167 -5.20 17.59 -1.17
CA ILE A 167 -6.55 18.09 -0.90
C ILE A 167 -6.44 19.49 -0.30
N GLU A 168 -7.23 20.42 -0.84
CA GLU A 168 -7.40 21.75 -0.23
C GLU A 168 -8.16 21.62 1.09
N ALA A 169 -7.63 22.23 2.14
CA ALA A 169 -8.24 22.32 3.46
C ALA A 169 -8.75 23.75 3.67
N PRO A 170 -10.07 24.01 3.50
CA PRO A 170 -10.62 25.36 3.46
C PRO A 170 -10.73 26.05 4.83
N GLU A 171 -10.16 25.47 5.90
CA GLU A 171 -9.93 26.08 7.22
C GLU A 171 -9.55 24.92 8.16
N ALA A 172 -8.29 24.78 8.55
CA ALA A 172 -7.94 23.78 9.54
C ALA A 172 -8.38 24.27 10.94
N PRO A 173 -9.39 23.65 11.60
CA PRO A 173 -9.97 24.18 12.84
C PRO A 173 -8.95 24.26 13.97
N TRP A 174 -7.97 23.35 13.95
CA TRP A 174 -6.91 23.24 14.93
C TRP A 174 -5.77 24.25 14.73
N PHE A 175 -5.69 24.86 13.54
CA PHE A 175 -4.68 25.88 13.20
C PHE A 175 -5.27 27.29 13.16
N GLY A 176 -6.36 27.54 13.89
CA GLY A 176 -6.95 28.88 13.95
C GLY A 176 -7.52 29.37 12.61
N GLY A 177 -8.01 28.46 11.77
CA GLY A 177 -8.63 28.80 10.49
C GLY A 177 -7.63 29.11 9.37
N ILE A 178 -6.41 28.54 9.46
CA ILE A 178 -5.44 28.65 8.37
C ILE A 178 -5.88 27.76 7.20
N ASN A 179 -5.90 28.35 6.01
CA ASN A 179 -6.09 27.66 4.74
C ASN A 179 -4.77 27.02 4.31
N GLY A 180 -4.87 25.83 3.71
CA GLY A 180 -3.71 25.15 3.18
C GLY A 180 -4.07 23.91 2.39
N THR A 181 -3.05 23.14 2.06
CA THR A 181 -3.18 21.88 1.31
C THR A 181 -2.61 20.74 2.13
N TRP A 182 -3.41 19.69 2.33
CA TRP A 182 -2.91 18.42 2.82
C TRP A 182 -2.27 17.63 1.68
N ARG A 183 -1.06 17.10 1.91
CA ARG A 183 -0.31 16.31 0.94
C ARG A 183 0.13 14.98 1.54
N TRP A 184 -0.26 13.88 0.91
CA TRP A 184 0.20 12.54 1.28
C TRP A 184 1.25 12.07 0.28
N PRO A 185 2.47 11.74 0.73
CA PRO A 185 3.52 11.29 -0.16
C PRO A 185 3.18 9.93 -0.77
N VAL A 186 3.41 9.81 -2.07
CA VAL A 186 3.31 8.53 -2.79
C VAL A 186 4.72 7.95 -2.95
N VAL A 187 4.90 6.73 -2.45
CA VAL A 187 6.12 5.96 -2.63
C VAL A 187 5.98 5.13 -3.89
N LEU A 188 6.65 5.56 -4.97
CA LEU A 188 6.64 4.84 -6.24
C LEU A 188 7.44 3.54 -6.13
N SER A 189 6.93 2.47 -6.73
CA SER A 189 7.60 1.17 -6.75
C SER A 189 8.66 1.10 -7.86
N MET A 190 8.50 1.88 -8.92
CA MET A 190 9.41 1.94 -10.07
C MET A 190 10.05 3.31 -10.21
N PRO A 191 11.30 3.37 -10.71
CA PRO A 191 11.97 4.65 -10.96
C PRO A 191 11.19 5.43 -12.02
N VAL A 192 11.14 6.74 -11.84
CA VAL A 192 10.50 7.68 -12.75
C VAL A 192 11.44 8.85 -12.95
N GLU A 193 11.75 9.13 -14.20
CA GLU A 193 12.56 10.26 -14.61
C GLU A 193 11.67 11.33 -15.23
N GLU A 194 11.98 12.60 -14.96
CA GLU A 194 11.27 13.71 -15.59
C GLU A 194 11.41 13.65 -17.11
N GLY A 195 10.28 13.80 -17.78
CA GLY A 195 10.15 13.70 -19.23
C GLY A 195 9.88 12.29 -19.75
N ASP A 196 9.94 11.24 -18.91
CA ASP A 196 9.57 9.89 -19.34
C ASP A 196 8.03 9.73 -19.50
N GLU A 197 7.62 8.62 -20.13
CA GLU A 197 6.20 8.32 -20.38
C GLU A 197 5.40 8.24 -19.07
N LEU A 198 5.96 7.58 -18.06
CA LEU A 198 5.29 7.35 -16.78
C LEU A 198 5.16 8.65 -15.98
N HIS A 199 6.17 9.52 -15.98
CA HIS A 199 6.10 10.86 -15.42
C HIS A 199 4.96 11.66 -16.08
N GLY A 200 4.90 11.63 -17.41
CA GLY A 200 3.83 12.29 -18.15
C GLY A 200 2.43 11.79 -17.77
N GLU A 201 2.29 10.51 -17.50
CA GLU A 201 1.04 9.92 -17.00
C GLU A 201 0.76 10.31 -15.54
N LEU A 202 1.75 10.21 -14.65
CA LEU A 202 1.61 10.56 -13.24
C LEU A 202 1.12 12.00 -13.06
N CYS A 203 1.54 12.91 -13.93
CA CYS A 203 1.14 14.32 -13.88
C CYS A 203 -0.21 14.65 -14.54
N ARG A 204 -0.80 13.74 -15.34
CA ARG A 204 -1.99 14.06 -16.17
C ARG A 204 -3.16 13.13 -15.98
N GLU A 205 -2.90 11.87 -15.66
CA GLU A 205 -3.92 10.82 -15.59
C GLU A 205 -4.50 10.71 -14.19
N THR A 206 -5.71 10.14 -14.13
CA THR A 206 -6.35 9.75 -12.88
C THR A 206 -6.03 8.29 -12.57
N PHE A 207 -5.54 8.04 -11.37
CA PHE A 207 -5.19 6.71 -10.88
C PHE A 207 -6.24 6.20 -9.91
N ILE A 208 -6.16 4.89 -9.63
CA ILE A 208 -6.97 4.27 -8.58
C ILE A 208 -6.07 4.03 -7.37
N CYS A 209 -6.49 4.52 -6.21
CA CYS A 209 -5.92 4.09 -4.94
C CYS A 209 -6.84 3.03 -4.31
N VAL A 210 -6.32 1.81 -4.18
CA VAL A 210 -7.01 0.67 -3.58
C VAL A 210 -6.78 0.70 -2.08
N LEU A 211 -7.86 0.85 -1.31
CA LEU A 211 -7.80 0.94 0.14
C LEU A 211 -7.71 -0.47 0.71
N LEU A 212 -6.58 -0.80 1.31
CA LEU A 212 -6.32 -2.15 1.80
C LEU A 212 -6.66 -2.32 3.29
N SER A 213 -6.66 -1.23 4.04
CA SER A 213 -7.13 -1.20 5.42
C SER A 213 -7.56 0.22 5.75
N LYS A 214 -8.82 0.39 6.18
CA LYS A 214 -9.31 1.66 6.71
C LYS A 214 -8.60 2.01 8.01
N ALA A 215 -8.52 1.05 8.94
CA ALA A 215 -7.96 1.29 10.28
C ALA A 215 -6.47 1.64 10.27
N GLU A 216 -5.70 1.02 9.38
CA GLU A 216 -4.25 1.18 9.31
C GLU A 216 -3.84 2.26 8.29
N GLY A 217 -4.82 2.78 7.56
CA GLY A 217 -4.68 3.89 6.64
C GLY A 217 -3.62 3.69 5.57
N PHE A 218 -3.73 2.63 4.76
CA PHE A 218 -2.82 2.42 3.63
C PHE A 218 -3.53 2.00 2.36
N GLY A 219 -2.93 2.38 1.23
CA GLY A 219 -3.47 2.08 -0.10
C GLY A 219 -2.41 1.77 -1.15
N LEU A 220 -2.83 1.07 -2.20
CA LEU A 220 -2.03 0.81 -3.39
C LEU A 220 -2.42 1.78 -4.49
N VAL A 221 -1.44 2.48 -5.04
CA VAL A 221 -1.64 3.26 -6.26
C VAL A 221 -1.46 2.29 -7.43
N VAL A 222 -2.53 2.14 -8.21
CA VAL A 222 -2.57 1.23 -9.35
C VAL A 222 -2.86 1.97 -10.65
N ARG A 223 -2.17 1.53 -11.70
CA ARG A 223 -2.32 2.00 -13.08
C ARG A 223 -3.08 0.96 -13.88
N LYS A 224 -4.01 1.41 -14.71
CA LYS A 224 -4.80 0.52 -15.58
C LYS A 224 -3.97 0.14 -16.81
N LEU A 225 -3.83 -1.16 -17.04
CA LEU A 225 -3.27 -1.73 -18.26
C LEU A 225 -4.39 -2.11 -19.25
N ALA A 226 -3.98 -2.63 -20.40
CA ALA A 226 -4.90 -3.24 -21.37
C ALA A 226 -5.79 -4.32 -20.72
N GLN A 227 -7.00 -4.49 -21.25
CA GLN A 227 -7.95 -5.53 -20.84
C GLN A 227 -8.48 -5.42 -19.39
N GLY A 228 -8.29 -4.26 -18.74
CA GLY A 228 -8.83 -4.01 -17.40
C GLY A 228 -8.03 -4.64 -16.26
N ILE A 229 -6.85 -5.20 -16.57
CA ILE A 229 -5.85 -5.58 -15.58
C ILE A 229 -5.16 -4.31 -15.09
N MET A 230 -4.81 -4.27 -13.81
CA MET A 230 -4.09 -3.16 -13.20
C MET A 230 -2.70 -3.61 -12.77
N GLU A 231 -1.76 -2.70 -12.76
CA GLU A 231 -0.44 -2.87 -12.16
C GLU A 231 -0.26 -1.94 -10.99
N ARG A 232 0.43 -2.40 -9.95
CA ARG A 232 0.87 -1.57 -8.83
C ARG A 232 2.03 -0.70 -9.30
N ILE A 233 1.88 0.61 -9.11
CA ILE A 233 2.94 1.59 -9.41
C ILE A 233 3.44 2.29 -8.15
N GLY A 234 2.69 2.22 -7.04
CA GLY A 234 3.08 2.88 -5.81
C GLY A 234 2.26 2.46 -4.60
N TYR A 235 2.64 3.07 -3.49
CA TYR A 235 2.06 2.89 -2.17
C TYR A 235 1.82 4.27 -1.55
N ILE A 236 0.75 4.40 -0.77
CA ILE A 236 0.43 5.60 0.00
C ILE A 236 0.12 5.21 1.44
N SER A 237 0.76 5.88 2.38
CA SER A 237 0.38 5.86 3.80
C SER A 237 -0.46 7.10 4.09
N ILE A 238 -1.69 6.90 4.52
CA ILE A 238 -2.65 7.97 4.83
C ILE A 238 -2.33 8.59 6.19
N ARG A 239 -1.73 7.80 7.08
CA ARG A 239 -1.49 8.21 8.46
C ARG A 239 -0.63 9.47 8.55
N TRP A 240 0.23 9.66 7.55
CA TRP A 240 1.23 10.72 7.52
C TRP A 240 0.93 11.66 6.36
N SER A 241 0.59 12.91 6.69
CA SER A 241 0.40 13.97 5.71
C SER A 241 1.23 15.19 6.06
N HIS A 242 1.55 15.96 5.04
CA HIS A 242 2.16 17.26 5.14
C HIS A 242 1.08 18.31 4.98
N PHE A 243 1.03 19.30 5.87
CA PHE A 243 0.22 20.49 5.69
C PHE A 243 1.08 21.58 5.07
N ASP A 244 0.62 22.16 3.97
CA ASP A 244 1.25 23.35 3.38
C ASP A 244 0.28 24.52 3.49
N SER A 245 0.60 25.48 4.34
CA SER A 245 -0.26 26.65 4.61
C SER A 245 0.13 27.85 3.74
N GLU A 246 -0.85 28.58 3.22
CA GLU A 246 -0.63 29.80 2.43
C GLU A 246 -0.38 31.06 3.31
N GLY A 247 0.35 30.93 4.43
CA GLY A 247 0.53 32.00 5.42
C GLY A 247 1.99 32.20 5.88
N PRO A 248 2.33 33.36 6.48
CA PRO A 248 3.70 33.72 6.90
C PRO A 248 4.23 32.93 8.11
N PHE A 249 3.56 31.85 8.49
CA PHE A 249 4.06 30.93 9.49
C PHE A 249 4.87 29.85 8.76
N ASP A 250 6.19 29.99 8.73
CA ASP A 250 7.19 29.00 8.26
C ASP A 250 7.17 27.68 9.05
N VAL A 251 6.09 27.41 9.78
CA VAL A 251 5.95 26.21 10.59
C VAL A 251 5.31 25.14 9.72
N VAL A 252 6.11 24.53 8.84
CA VAL A 252 5.74 23.23 8.27
C VAL A 252 5.99 22.16 9.31
N GLU A 253 5.19 22.18 10.38
CA GLU A 253 5.20 21.13 11.37
C GLU A 253 4.58 19.88 10.75
N CYS A 254 5.37 18.81 10.66
CA CYS A 254 4.86 17.49 10.34
C CYS A 254 4.05 16.97 11.52
N PHE A 255 2.75 17.27 11.51
CA PHE A 255 1.85 16.75 12.51
C PHE A 255 1.60 15.26 12.25
N GLN A 256 1.82 14.44 13.29
CA GLN A 256 0.94 13.31 13.55
C GLN A 256 -0.45 13.86 13.75
N ILE A 257 -1.20 14.06 12.68
CA ILE A 257 -2.62 14.31 12.84
C ILE A 257 -3.17 13.01 13.38
N PHE A 258 -3.55 13.06 14.65
CA PHE A 258 -4.47 12.12 15.27
C PHE A 258 -5.58 11.80 14.28
N SER A 259 -5.87 10.51 14.13
CA SER A 259 -6.74 9.93 13.11
C SER A 259 -7.79 10.92 12.57
N PHE A 260 -7.55 11.43 11.36
CA PHE A 260 -8.68 11.43 10.46
C PHE A 260 -9.06 9.96 10.35
N ASP A 261 -10.07 9.54 11.13
CA ASP A 261 -10.63 8.18 11.05
C ASP A 261 -11.06 7.83 9.62
N ASP A 262 -10.99 8.78 8.68
CA ASP A 262 -10.86 8.49 7.26
C ASP A 262 -10.51 9.76 6.43
N VAL A 263 -9.24 10.02 6.11
CA VAL A 263 -8.92 10.95 4.99
C VAL A 263 -9.60 10.46 3.71
N PHE A 264 -9.70 9.14 3.53
CA PHE A 264 -10.45 8.57 2.43
C PHE A 264 -11.98 8.62 2.58
N ASP A 265 -12.52 9.21 3.65
CA ASP A 265 -13.94 9.62 3.69
C ASP A 265 -14.14 10.97 3.02
N VAL A 266 -13.10 11.82 2.91
CA VAL A 266 -13.23 13.07 2.14
C VAL A 266 -13.15 12.83 0.64
N PHE A 267 -12.50 11.74 0.21
CA PHE A 267 -12.54 11.30 -1.17
C PHE A 267 -13.80 10.47 -1.44
N PRO A 268 -14.51 10.70 -2.55
CA PRO A 268 -15.55 9.80 -3.00
C PRO A 268 -14.98 8.39 -3.23
N LYS A 269 -15.37 7.44 -2.37
CA LYS A 269 -14.98 6.04 -2.48
C LYS A 269 -16.10 5.19 -3.04
N ALA A 270 -15.72 4.22 -3.86
CA ALA A 270 -16.62 3.23 -4.41
C ALA A 270 -16.06 1.83 -4.17
N ARG A 271 -16.97 0.88 -3.93
CA ARG A 271 -16.60 -0.53 -3.89
C ARG A 271 -16.25 -1.00 -5.30
N ARG A 272 -15.03 -1.49 -5.51
CA ARG A 272 -14.56 -1.94 -6.82
C ARG A 272 -14.02 -3.36 -6.77
N THR A 273 -14.16 -4.05 -7.90
CA THR A 273 -13.39 -5.27 -8.19
C THR A 273 -12.18 -4.86 -9.03
N ILE A 274 -10.98 -5.19 -8.55
CA ILE A 274 -9.70 -4.87 -9.18
C ILE A 274 -9.00 -6.18 -9.53
N LEU A 275 -8.54 -6.30 -10.76
CA LEU A 275 -7.67 -7.41 -11.19
C LEU A 275 -6.24 -6.89 -11.22
N LEU A 276 -5.41 -7.33 -10.29
CA LEU A 276 -4.05 -6.86 -10.11
C LEU A 276 -3.08 -7.91 -10.64
N ARG A 277 -2.20 -7.51 -11.57
CA ARG A 277 -1.13 -8.34 -12.11
C ARG A 277 0.20 -7.88 -11.58
#